data_AF-A0A3P1XD41-F1
#
_entry.id   AF-A0A3P1XD41-F1
#
_cell.length_a   1.000
_cell.length_b   1.000
_cell.length_c   1.000
_cell.angle_alpha   90.00
_cell.angle_beta   90.00
_cell.angle_gamma   90.00
#
_symmetry.space_group_name_H-M   'P 1'
#
loop_
_entity.id
_entity.type
_entity.pdbx_description
1 polymer ?
#
loop_
_entity_poly.entity_id
_entity_poly.type
_entity_poly.pdbx_seq_one_letter_code
_entity_poly.pdbx_strand_id
1 'polypeptide(L)'
;IATQRLRIEDLHFHDLRHEAISRFFELGSLNVMEIAAISGQRSMNMLKRYTYLCALQLVSKLDARRRKTQKVAAWFVPYPAHITTINEENGQKAHRIEIGDFDNLHVTATTKEEAVHRASEVLLRTLAIAAQKGERVPSPGALPVNDPDYIMICPLNPGSTPL
;
A
#
# COMPACT_ATOMS: atom_id res chain seq x y z
N ILE A 1 52.19 6.64 -14.73
CA ILE A 1 52.15 7.42 -13.46
C ILE A 1 50.83 7.23 -12.71
N ALA A 2 49.66 7.46 -13.33
CA ALA A 2 48.36 7.29 -12.64
C ALA A 2 48.04 5.83 -12.26
N THR A 3 48.21 4.87 -13.17
CA THR A 3 47.95 3.44 -12.94
C THR A 3 48.87 2.81 -11.89
N GLN A 4 50.16 3.14 -11.92
CA GLN A 4 51.15 2.70 -10.91
C GLN A 4 50.84 3.21 -9.49
N ARG A 5 50.30 4.43 -9.35
CA ARG A 5 49.88 4.97 -8.05
C ARG A 5 48.63 4.28 -7.50
N LEU A 6 47.71 3.88 -8.38
CA LEU A 6 46.46 3.22 -8.03
C LEU A 6 46.56 1.68 -7.99
N ARG A 7 47.72 1.11 -8.32
CA ARG A 7 47.97 -0.34 -8.40
C ARG A 7 46.95 -1.09 -9.29
N ILE A 8 46.49 -0.44 -10.36
CA ILE A 8 45.62 -1.07 -11.35
C ILE A 8 46.51 -1.71 -12.41
N GLU A 9 46.50 -3.03 -12.46
CA GLU A 9 47.17 -3.82 -13.48
C GLU A 9 46.30 -3.88 -14.74
N ASP A 10 46.92 -3.81 -15.92
CA ASP A 10 46.28 -4.09 -17.21
C ASP A 10 45.05 -3.22 -17.57
N LEU A 11 45.05 -1.94 -17.15
CA LEU A 11 43.98 -1.00 -17.53
C LEU A 11 44.09 -0.58 -19.00
N HIS A 12 43.03 -0.81 -19.76
CA HIS A 12 42.95 -0.42 -21.15
C HIS A 12 41.96 0.74 -21.38
N PHE A 13 42.12 1.46 -22.50
CA PHE A 13 41.21 2.55 -22.87
C PHE A 13 39.76 2.10 -23.08
N HIS A 14 39.54 0.82 -23.43
CA HIS A 14 38.20 0.28 -23.60
C HIS A 14 37.48 0.10 -22.25
N ASP A 15 38.23 -0.16 -21.16
CA ASP A 15 37.69 -0.25 -19.80
C ASP A 15 37.20 1.11 -19.31
N LEU A 16 37.94 2.18 -19.62
CA LEU A 16 37.52 3.55 -19.29
C LEU A 16 36.22 3.92 -19.99
N ARG A 17 36.07 3.54 -21.26
CA ARG A 17 34.82 3.74 -22.00
C ARG A 17 33.70 2.89 -21.42
N HIS A 18 34.00 1.67 -20.99
CA HIS A 18 33.03 0.79 -20.35
C HIS A 18 32.52 1.41 -19.03
N GLU A 19 33.42 1.86 -18.18
CA GLU A 19 33.10 2.49 -16.89
C GLU A 19 32.30 3.78 -17.08
N ALA A 20 32.69 4.64 -18.03
CA ALA A 20 31.96 5.88 -18.29
C ALA A 20 30.51 5.64 -18.72
N ILE A 21 30.27 4.65 -19.59
CA ILE A 21 28.91 4.31 -20.03
C ILE A 21 28.12 3.69 -18.88
N SER A 22 28.71 2.79 -18.09
CA SER A 22 28.08 2.22 -16.89
C SER A 22 27.66 3.31 -15.90
N ARG A 23 28.55 4.27 -15.60
CA ARG A 23 28.27 5.43 -14.73
C ARG A 23 27.12 6.29 -15.22
N PHE A 24 27.00 6.52 -16.53
CA PHE A 24 25.86 7.26 -17.08
C PHE A 24 24.53 6.54 -16.84
N PHE A 25 24.52 5.21 -16.94
CA PHE A 25 23.33 4.42 -16.60
C PHE A 25 23.01 4.43 -15.11
N GLU A 26 24.02 4.35 -14.24
CA GLU A 26 23.85 4.42 -12.79
C GLU A 26 23.32 5.77 -12.31
N LEU A 27 23.81 6.87 -12.89
CA LEU A 27 23.35 8.22 -12.57
C LEU A 27 21.87 8.44 -12.95
N GLY A 28 21.39 7.76 -13.99
CA GLY A 28 19.98 7.80 -14.40
C GLY A 28 19.47 9.16 -14.88
N SER A 29 20.36 10.14 -15.09
CA SER A 29 20.03 11.50 -15.54
C SER A 29 19.85 11.61 -17.06
N LEU A 30 20.40 10.65 -17.81
CA LEU A 30 20.40 10.63 -19.26
C LEU A 30 19.57 9.44 -19.77
N ASN A 31 18.80 9.68 -20.84
CA ASN A 31 18.09 8.64 -21.55
C ASN A 31 19.05 7.79 -22.40
N VAL A 32 18.64 6.56 -22.71
CA VAL A 32 19.40 5.58 -23.50
C VAL A 32 19.89 6.17 -24.83
N MET A 33 19.08 7.01 -25.48
CA MET A 33 19.45 7.68 -26.74
C MET A 33 20.50 8.78 -26.56
N GLU A 34 20.46 9.51 -25.45
CA GLU A 34 21.44 10.55 -25.13
C GLU A 34 22.79 9.91 -24.79
N ILE A 35 22.77 8.82 -24.02
CA ILE A 35 23.97 8.02 -23.72
C ILE A 35 24.56 7.44 -25.01
N ALA A 36 23.73 6.96 -25.95
CA ALA A 36 24.21 6.47 -27.25
C ALA A 36 24.88 7.58 -28.08
N ALA A 37 24.30 8.79 -28.09
CA ALA A 37 24.86 9.94 -28.79
C ALA A 37 26.20 10.39 -28.18
N ILE A 38 26.29 10.48 -26.84
CA ILE A 38 27.52 10.86 -26.12
C ILE A 38 28.60 9.81 -26.27
N SER A 39 28.24 8.52 -26.15
CA SER A 39 29.18 7.42 -26.23
C SER A 39 29.56 7.03 -27.66
N GLY A 40 28.90 7.58 -28.69
CA GLY A 40 29.18 7.29 -30.10
C GLY A 40 28.85 5.85 -30.52
N GLN A 41 27.85 5.24 -29.90
CA GLN A 41 27.45 3.86 -30.17
C GLN A 41 26.41 3.83 -31.30
N ARG A 42 26.73 3.12 -32.40
CA ARG A 42 25.88 3.06 -33.60
C ARG A 42 24.70 2.09 -33.49
N SER A 43 24.71 1.21 -32.49
CA SER A 43 23.66 0.21 -32.30
C SER A 43 23.31 0.04 -30.83
N MET A 44 22.00 -0.04 -30.56
CA MET A 44 21.45 -0.30 -29.25
C MET A 44 21.92 -1.65 -28.66
N ASN A 45 22.26 -2.62 -29.50
CA ASN A 45 22.78 -3.92 -29.06
C ASN A 45 24.17 -3.83 -28.44
N MET A 46 24.97 -2.82 -28.82
CA MET A 46 26.25 -2.56 -28.16
C MET A 46 26.01 -1.93 -26.79
N LEU A 47 25.00 -1.05 -26.68
CA LEU A 47 24.65 -0.35 -25.45
C LEU A 47 24.16 -1.30 -24.34
N LYS A 48 23.42 -2.35 -24.71
CA LYS A 48 22.90 -3.38 -23.78
C LYS A 48 23.96 -4.07 -22.92
N ARG A 49 25.23 -4.08 -23.36
CA ARG A 49 26.34 -4.67 -22.61
C ARG A 49 26.73 -3.83 -21.39
N TYR A 50 26.40 -2.54 -21.41
CA TYR A 50 26.72 -1.57 -20.37
C TYR A 50 25.52 -1.28 -19.44
N THR A 51 24.34 -1.86 -19.74
CA THR A 51 23.12 -1.70 -18.94
C THR A 51 22.98 -2.81 -17.89
N TYR A 52 24.06 -3.24 -17.24
CA TYR A 52 23.97 -4.29 -16.23
C TYR A 52 22.98 -3.82 -15.16
N LEU A 53 21.85 -4.53 -15.08
CA LEU A 53 20.61 -3.99 -14.51
C LEU A 53 20.83 -3.40 -13.12
N CYS A 54 20.49 -2.11 -12.95
CA CYS A 54 20.13 -1.57 -11.65
C CYS A 54 18.89 -2.30 -11.13
N ALA A 55 19.09 -3.46 -10.49
CA ALA A 55 18.03 -4.23 -9.84
C ALA A 55 17.22 -3.33 -8.88
N LEU A 56 17.88 -2.36 -8.23
CA LEU A 56 17.24 -1.39 -7.34
C LEU A 56 16.23 -0.47 -8.05
N GLN A 57 16.54 -0.02 -9.27
CA GLN A 57 15.61 0.81 -10.06
C GLN A 57 14.45 -0.02 -10.60
N LEU A 58 14.69 -1.30 -10.92
CA LEU A 58 13.64 -2.21 -11.35
C LEU A 58 12.66 -2.51 -10.22
N VAL A 59 13.17 -2.79 -9.01
CA VAL A 59 12.36 -2.97 -7.80
C VAL A 59 11.53 -1.73 -7.52
N SER A 60 12.11 -0.53 -7.60
CA SER A 60 11.38 0.73 -7.43
C SER A 60 10.23 0.90 -8.43
N LYS A 61 10.41 0.47 -9.69
CA LYS A 61 9.36 0.49 -10.73
C LYS A 61 8.29 -0.58 -10.48
N LEU A 62 8.66 -1.75 -9.96
CA LEU A 62 7.71 -2.79 -9.57
C LEU A 62 6.87 -2.37 -8.34
N ASP A 63 7.51 -1.75 -7.35
CA ASP A 63 6.86 -1.22 -6.15
C ASP A 63 5.87 -0.09 -6.47
N ALA A 64 6.10 0.69 -7.52
CA ALA A 64 5.14 1.70 -7.97
C ALA A 64 3.76 1.10 -8.32
N ARG A 65 3.70 -0.16 -8.78
CA ARG A 65 2.44 -0.87 -9.04
C ARG A 65 1.76 -1.29 -7.72
N ARG A 66 2.54 -1.68 -6.71
CA ARG A 66 2.05 -2.00 -5.34
C ARG A 66 1.42 -0.78 -4.67
N ARG A 67 1.97 0.43 -4.89
CA ARG A 67 1.40 1.69 -4.36
C ARG A 67 0.01 1.99 -4.91
N LYS A 68 -0.30 1.62 -6.16
CA LYS A 68 -1.66 1.80 -6.71
C LYS A 68 -2.68 0.92 -5.98
N THR A 69 -2.32 -0.31 -5.65
CA THR A 69 -3.17 -1.24 -4.89
C THR A 69 -3.32 -0.81 -3.41
N GLN A 70 -2.28 -0.24 -2.80
CA GLN A 70 -2.33 0.27 -1.42
C GLN A 70 -3.27 1.48 -1.25
N LYS A 71 -3.46 2.33 -2.28
CA LYS A 71 -4.38 3.48 -2.20
C LYS A 71 -5.82 3.06 -1.93
N VAL A 72 -6.23 1.89 -2.42
CA VAL A 72 -7.58 1.35 -2.20
C VAL A 72 -7.70 0.75 -0.80
N ALA A 73 -6.66 0.09 -0.30
CA ALA A 73 -6.64 -0.49 1.04
C ALA A 73 -6.77 0.57 2.15
N ALA A 74 -6.21 1.77 1.94
CA ALA A 74 -6.33 2.89 2.87
C ALA A 74 -7.78 3.34 3.13
N TRP A 75 -8.71 2.93 2.25
CA TRP A 75 -10.12 3.29 2.35
C TRP A 75 -10.95 2.34 3.21
N PHE A 76 -10.47 1.10 3.38
CA PHE A 76 -11.20 0.03 4.07
C PHE A 76 -10.57 -0.27 5.43
N VAL A 77 -10.50 0.77 6.27
CA VAL A 77 -9.99 0.67 7.63
C VAL A 77 -11.07 0.16 8.60
N PRO A 78 -10.72 -0.65 9.61
CA PRO A 78 -11.65 -1.03 10.67
C PRO A 78 -12.04 0.16 11.55
N TYR A 79 -13.28 0.15 12.05
CA TYR A 79 -13.80 1.19 12.95
C TYR A 79 -14.23 0.61 14.30
N PRO A 80 -14.04 1.36 15.40
CA PRO A 80 -14.57 0.97 16.70
C PRO A 80 -16.10 1.06 16.68
N ALA A 81 -16.76 0.06 17.28
CA ALA A 81 -18.20 0.03 17.44
C ALA A 81 -18.57 -0.45 18.84
N HIS A 82 -19.62 0.14 19.40
CA HIS A 82 -20.17 -0.22 20.69
C HIS A 82 -21.25 -1.28 20.52
N ILE A 83 -21.19 -2.36 21.28
CA ILE A 83 -22.17 -3.46 21.25
C ILE A 83 -23.02 -3.43 22.52
N THR A 84 -24.34 -3.34 22.34
CA THR A 84 -25.31 -3.42 23.45
C THR A 84 -26.20 -4.64 23.25
N THR A 85 -26.41 -5.41 24.33
CA THR A 85 -27.35 -6.53 24.33
C THR A 85 -28.65 -6.07 24.97
N ILE A 86 -29.70 -5.99 24.16
CA ILE A 86 -31.06 -5.60 24.55
C ILE A 86 -31.84 -6.90 24.76
N ASN A 87 -32.43 -7.07 25.94
CA ASN A 87 -33.36 -8.16 26.19
C ASN A 87 -34.76 -7.70 25.78
N GLU A 88 -35.35 -8.32 24.76
CA GLU A 88 -36.73 -8.05 24.38
C GLU A 88 -37.71 -8.75 25.33
N GLU A 89 -38.89 -8.16 25.51
CA GLU A 89 -39.95 -8.66 26.41
C GLU A 89 -40.40 -10.10 26.09
N ASN A 90 -40.13 -10.58 24.88
CA ASN A 90 -40.40 -11.95 24.43
C ASN A 90 -39.34 -12.99 24.87
N GLY A 91 -38.34 -12.60 25.68
CA GLY A 91 -37.23 -13.46 26.10
C GLY A 91 -36.14 -13.65 25.04
N GLN A 92 -36.24 -12.95 23.91
CA GLN A 92 -35.28 -12.99 22.82
C GLN A 92 -34.22 -11.90 23.03
N LYS A 93 -32.94 -12.24 22.83
CA LYS A 93 -31.83 -11.29 22.95
C LYS A 93 -31.57 -10.66 21.59
N ALA A 94 -31.51 -9.34 21.57
CA ALA A 94 -31.11 -8.57 20.40
C ALA A 94 -29.77 -7.88 20.69
N HIS A 95 -28.82 -7.98 19.76
CA HIS A 95 -27.54 -7.30 19.82
C HIS A 95 -27.57 -6.10 18.88
N ARG A 96 -27.37 -4.90 19.43
CA ARG A 96 -27.26 -3.65 18.68
C ARG A 96 -25.81 -3.20 18.62
N ILE A 97 -25.31 -2.91 17.43
CA ILE A 97 -23.96 -2.38 17.19
C ILE A 97 -24.09 -0.95 16.67
N GLU A 98 -23.33 -0.02 17.24
CA GLU A 98 -23.31 1.39 16.86
C GLU A 98 -21.88 1.86 16.58
N ILE A 99 -21.66 2.48 15.41
CA ILE A 99 -20.34 2.98 15.00
C ILE A 99 -20.31 4.48 15.22
N GLY A 100 -19.62 4.93 16.28
CA GLY A 100 -19.67 6.33 16.74
C GLY A 100 -19.13 7.37 15.76
N ASP A 101 -18.30 6.96 14.79
CA ASP A 101 -17.72 7.86 13.79
C ASP A 101 -18.68 8.19 12.62
N PHE A 102 -19.85 7.52 12.55
CA PHE A 102 -20.83 7.73 11.48
C PHE A 102 -22.20 8.09 12.06
N ASP A 103 -22.82 9.13 11.50
CA ASP A 103 -24.15 9.58 11.92
C ASP A 103 -25.19 8.45 11.76
N ASN A 104 -25.79 8.04 12.88
CA ASN A 104 -26.88 7.07 12.96
C ASN A 104 -26.58 5.67 12.38
N LEU A 105 -25.31 5.27 12.27
CA LEU A 105 -24.96 3.95 11.75
C LEU A 105 -25.09 2.87 12.84
N HIS A 106 -26.24 2.22 12.88
CA HIS A 106 -26.52 1.15 13.82
C HIS A 106 -27.17 -0.05 13.13
N VAL A 107 -26.87 -1.24 13.64
CA VAL A 107 -27.48 -2.50 13.18
C VAL A 107 -27.95 -3.30 14.37
N THR A 108 -29.06 -4.03 14.18
CA THR A 108 -29.62 -4.94 15.19
C THR A 108 -29.74 -6.35 14.62
N ALA A 109 -29.34 -7.35 15.39
CA ALA A 109 -29.52 -8.75 15.05
C ALA A 109 -29.79 -9.61 16.28
N THR A 110 -30.23 -10.85 16.06
CA THR A 110 -30.53 -11.81 17.12
C THR A 110 -29.29 -12.49 17.69
N THR A 111 -28.21 -12.58 16.92
CA THR A 111 -26.92 -13.13 17.35
C THR A 111 -25.81 -12.10 17.21
N LYS A 112 -24.76 -12.24 18.03
CA LYS A 112 -23.59 -11.35 17.99
C LYS A 112 -22.91 -11.41 16.63
N GLU A 113 -22.74 -12.62 16.09
CA GLU A 113 -22.05 -12.86 14.81
C GLU A 113 -22.80 -12.22 13.64
N GLU A 114 -24.13 -12.35 13.61
CA GLU A 114 -24.97 -11.74 12.58
C GLU A 114 -24.95 -10.21 12.68
N ALA A 115 -24.96 -9.67 13.89
CA ALA A 115 -24.84 -8.22 14.10
C ALA A 115 -23.51 -7.70 13.53
N VAL A 116 -22.40 -8.39 13.79
CA VAL A 116 -21.07 -8.02 13.27
C VAL A 116 -21.02 -8.13 11.74
N HIS A 117 -21.62 -9.18 11.16
CA HIS A 117 -21.70 -9.34 9.71
C HIS A 117 -22.44 -8.18 9.06
N ARG A 118 -23.65 -7.85 9.56
CA ARG A 118 -24.44 -6.71 9.07
C ARG A 118 -23.72 -5.38 9.26
N ALA A 119 -23.05 -5.19 10.40
CA ALA A 119 -22.28 -3.97 10.66
C ALA A 119 -21.14 -3.81 9.64
N SER A 120 -20.44 -4.90 9.33
CA SER A 120 -19.37 -4.94 8.34
C SER A 120 -19.86 -4.59 6.93
N GLU A 121 -20.97 -5.18 6.48
CA GLU A 121 -21.56 -4.88 5.17
C GLU A 121 -21.99 -3.42 5.04
N VAL A 122 -22.63 -2.89 6.07
CA VAL A 122 -23.11 -1.51 6.11
C VAL A 122 -21.94 -0.52 6.13
N LEU A 123 -20.90 -0.80 6.92
CA LEU A 123 -19.67 -0.01 6.96
C LEU A 123 -18.96 -0.04 5.60
N LEU A 124 -18.80 -1.23 5.01
CA LEU A 124 -18.16 -1.40 3.70
C LEU A 124 -18.89 -0.59 2.62
N ARG A 125 -20.23 -0.66 2.60
CA ARG A 125 -21.05 0.08 1.64
C ARG A 125 -20.91 1.60 1.82
N THR A 126 -20.93 2.06 3.07
CA THR A 126 -20.82 3.49 3.40
C THR A 126 -19.45 4.03 2.99
N LEU A 127 -18.38 3.31 3.33
CA LEU A 127 -17.04 3.62 2.87
C LEU A 127 -17.03 3.62 1.34
N ALA A 128 -17.41 2.55 0.67
CA ALA A 128 -17.34 2.45 -0.80
C ALA A 128 -18.06 3.62 -1.53
N ILE A 129 -19.22 4.06 -1.04
CA ILE A 129 -19.94 5.21 -1.58
C ILE A 129 -19.15 6.50 -1.40
N ALA A 130 -18.59 6.75 -0.20
CA ALA A 130 -17.78 7.93 0.04
C ALA A 130 -16.49 7.92 -0.81
N ALA A 131 -15.89 6.75 -1.09
CA ALA A 131 -14.74 6.62 -1.99
C ALA A 131 -15.13 6.99 -3.43
N GLN A 132 -16.28 6.50 -3.88
CA GLN A 132 -16.78 6.78 -5.23
C GLN A 132 -17.04 8.28 -5.43
N LYS A 133 -17.55 8.97 -4.40
CA LYS A 133 -17.79 10.41 -4.41
C LYS A 133 -16.53 11.25 -4.21
N GLY A 134 -15.40 10.64 -3.82
CA GLY A 134 -14.17 11.36 -3.47
C GLY A 134 -14.29 12.17 -2.17
N GLU A 135 -15.27 11.84 -1.32
CA GLU A 135 -15.45 12.45 0.00
C GLU A 135 -14.35 11.95 0.95
N ARG A 136 -14.02 12.71 2.00
CA ARG A 136 -13.11 12.22 3.04
C ARG A 136 -13.93 11.48 4.08
N VAL A 137 -13.61 10.21 4.30
CA VAL A 137 -14.14 9.48 5.46
C VAL A 137 -13.50 9.99 6.74
N PRO A 138 -14.23 9.91 7.87
CA PRO A 138 -13.64 10.17 9.19
C PRO A 138 -12.40 9.29 9.40
N SER A 139 -11.49 9.70 10.27
CA SER A 139 -10.43 8.80 10.72
C SER A 139 -10.98 7.96 11.86
N PRO A 140 -10.70 6.64 11.94
CA PRO A 140 -11.21 5.81 13.02
C PRO A 140 -10.83 6.37 14.38
N GLY A 141 -11.80 6.47 15.28
CA GLY A 141 -11.57 6.84 16.68
C GLY A 141 -10.68 5.82 17.39
N ALA A 142 -10.00 6.25 18.46
CA ALA A 142 -9.30 5.32 19.35
C ALA A 142 -10.31 4.53 20.19
N LEU A 143 -10.09 3.23 20.36
CA LEU A 143 -10.86 2.44 21.32
C LEU A 143 -10.63 2.96 22.74
N PRO A 144 -11.67 3.10 23.57
CA PRO A 144 -11.48 3.29 25.00
C PRO A 144 -10.77 2.06 25.57
N VAL A 145 -9.71 2.30 26.35
CA VAL A 145 -8.86 1.23 26.89
C VAL A 145 -9.69 0.33 27.80
N ASN A 146 -9.73 -0.98 27.49
CA ASN A 146 -10.28 -2.06 28.32
C ASN A 146 -11.82 -2.14 28.47
N ASP A 147 -12.57 -1.56 27.53
CA ASP A 147 -14.04 -1.70 27.55
C ASP A 147 -14.49 -2.96 26.77
N PRO A 148 -15.11 -3.97 27.42
CA PRO A 148 -15.55 -5.20 26.77
C PRO A 148 -16.72 -4.98 25.79
N ASP A 149 -17.38 -3.82 25.86
CA ASP A 149 -18.52 -3.47 25.02
C ASP A 149 -18.08 -2.77 23.72
N TYR A 150 -16.77 -2.64 23.46
CA TYR A 150 -16.24 -2.12 22.20
C TYR A 150 -15.56 -3.20 21.37
N ILE A 151 -15.90 -3.23 20.08
CA ILE A 151 -15.34 -4.16 19.09
C ILE A 151 -14.90 -3.42 17.83
N MET A 152 -13.88 -3.93 17.14
CA MET A 152 -13.48 -3.41 15.84
C MET A 152 -14.29 -4.09 14.74
N ILE A 153 -15.04 -3.30 13.98
CA ILE A 153 -15.76 -3.77 12.81
C ILE A 153 -14.87 -3.62 11.58
N CYS A 154 -14.46 -4.75 11.03
CA CYS A 154 -13.68 -4.82 9.80
C CYS A 154 -14.62 -4.83 8.58
N PRO A 155 -14.50 -3.89 7.63
CA PRO A 155 -15.39 -3.83 6.45
C PRO A 155 -15.15 -4.96 5.44
N LEU A 156 -13.95 -5.54 5.39
CA LEU A 156 -13.61 -6.59 4.40
C LEU A 156 -13.73 -8.01 4.95
N ASN A 157 -13.62 -8.18 6.27
CA ASN A 157 -13.69 -9.49 6.90
C ASN A 157 -14.36 -9.40 8.28
N PRO A 158 -15.68 -9.65 8.37
CA PRO A 158 -16.44 -9.51 9.61
C PRO A 158 -15.98 -10.45 10.74
N GLY A 159 -15.28 -11.55 10.40
CA GLY A 159 -14.79 -12.52 11.38
C GLY A 159 -13.36 -12.28 11.87
N SER A 160 -12.62 -11.34 11.27
CA SER A 160 -11.24 -11.06 11.66
C SER A 160 -11.23 -9.89 12.64
N THR A 161 -11.09 -10.17 13.93
CA THR A 161 -10.63 -9.14 14.86
C THR A 161 -9.23 -8.73 14.44
N PRO A 162 -8.96 -7.45 14.18
CA PRO A 162 -7.60 -7.00 13.90
C PRO A 162 -6.75 -7.27 15.16
N LEU A 163 -5.57 -7.87 14.96
CA LEU A 163 -4.57 -8.13 16.01
C LEU A 163 -4.11 -6.83 16.68
#